data_AF-A0A367WYX1-F1
#
_entry.id   AF-A0A367WYX1-F1
#
_cell.length_a   1.000
_cell.length_b   1.000
_cell.length_c   1.000
_cell.angle_alpha   90.00
_cell.angle_beta   90.00
_cell.angle_gamma   90.00
#
_symmetry.space_group_name_H-M   'P 1'
#
loop_
_entity.id
_entity.type
_entity.pdbx_description
1 polymer ?
#
loop_
_entity_poly.entity_id
_entity_poly.type
_entity_poly.pdbx_seq_one_letter_code
_entity_poly.pdbx_strand_id
1 'polypeptide(L)' 'MHLVIAILYILAAVICGLLGRRTSFGFLGHFIVALIITPIGDFLVQLIARPSRDVREKMNNLDDY' A
#
# COMPACT_ATOMS: atom_id res chain seq x y z
N MET A 1 -8.79 19.06 13.12
CA MET A 1 -8.14 18.26 14.17
C MET A 1 -7.52 16.97 13.61
N HIS A 2 -8.31 16.02 13.10
CA HIS A 2 -7.78 14.73 12.59
C HIS A 2 -6.74 14.85 11.47
N LEU A 3 -6.95 15.75 10.50
CA LEU A 3 -6.03 15.98 9.39
C LEU A 3 -4.66 16.49 9.85
N VAL A 4 -4.65 17.41 10.82
CA VAL A 4 -3.40 17.99 11.37
C VAL A 4 -2.58 16.91 12.09
N ILE A 5 -3.26 16.03 12.85
CA ILE A 5 -2.62 14.92 13.55
C ILE A 5 -2.01 13.92 12.55
N ALA A 6 -2.73 13.59 11.48
CA ALA A 6 -2.22 12.70 10.44
C ALA A 6 -0.98 13.28 9.73
N ILE A 7 -0.99 14.58 9.41
CA ILE A 7 0.15 15.25 8.80
C ILE A 7 1.36 15.22 9.73
N LEU A 8 1.19 15.56 11.02
CA LEU A 8 2.26 15.52 12.01
C LEU A 8 2.85 14.11 12.19
N TYR A 9 1.99 13.09 12.16
CA TYR A 9 2.42 11.70 12.26
C TYR A 9 3.29 11.27 11.08
N ILE A 10 2.86 11.58 9.85
CA ILE A 10 3.64 11.29 8.63
C ILE A 10 4.98 12.03 8.68
N LEU A 11 4.98 13.29 9.07
CA LEU A 11 6.19 14.11 9.18
C LEU A 11 7.17 13.53 10.23
N ALA A 12 6.66 13.14 11.39
CA ALA A 12 7.45 12.50 12.43
C ALA A 12 8.06 11.17 11.94
N ALA A 13 7.28 10.33 11.26
CA ALA A 13 7.75 9.05 10.73
C ALA A 13 8.82 9.23 9.63
N VAL A 14 8.65 10.23 8.75
CA VAL A 14 9.65 10.60 7.73
C VAL A 14 10.93 11.13 8.37
N ILE A 15 10.83 12.03 9.36
CA ILE A 15 11.99 12.53 10.09
C ILE A 15 12.71 11.38 10.80
N CYS A 16 11.98 10.48 11.46
CA CYS A 16 12.55 9.29 12.10
C CYS A 16 13.28 8.38 11.09
N GLY A 17 12.69 8.16 9.93
CA GLY A 17 13.28 7.40 8.81
C GLY A 17 14.57 8.04 8.28
N LEU A 18 14.57 9.36 8.11
CA LEU A 18 15.73 10.11 7.60
C LEU A 18 16.86 10.20 8.62
N LEU A 19 16.56 10.54 9.87
CA LEU A 19 17.54 10.72 10.94
C LEU A 19 18.15 9.37 11.35
N GLY A 20 17.36 8.30 11.32
CA GLY A 20 17.77 6.95 11.66
C GLY A 20 18.31 6.14 10.48
N ARG A 21 18.60 6.72 9.31
CA ARG A 21 19.04 5.96 8.09
C ARG A 21 20.21 4.99 8.32
N ARG A 22 21.02 5.20 9.37
CA ARG A 22 22.17 4.36 9.75
C ARG A 22 21.94 3.50 11.00
N THR A 23 20.73 3.51 11.57
CA THR A 23 20.36 2.80 12.81
C THR A 23 19.00 2.11 12.66
N SER A 24 18.68 1.15 13.53
CA SER A 24 17.37 0.45 13.52
C SER A 24 16.16 1.38 13.66
N PHE A 25 16.39 2.63 14.08
CA PHE A 25 15.38 3.67 14.20
C PHE A 25 14.86 4.17 12.84
N GLY A 26 15.71 4.20 11.80
CA GLY A 26 15.28 4.57 10.46
C GLY A 26 14.34 3.53 9.84
N PHE A 27 14.57 2.26 10.17
CA PHE A 27 13.66 1.16 9.82
C PHE A 27 12.28 1.34 10.45
N LEU A 28 12.21 1.73 11.73
CA LEU A 28 10.92 1.93 12.42
C LEU A 28 10.06 3.01 11.73
N GLY A 29 10.66 4.14 11.33
CA GLY A 29 9.95 5.20 10.61
C GLY A 29 9.40 4.73 9.27
N HIS A 30 10.21 4.02 8.48
CA HIS A 30 9.77 3.45 7.21
C HIS A 30 8.71 2.34 7.39
N PHE A 31 8.85 1.50 8.41
CA PHE A 31 7.91 0.42 8.73
C PHE A 31 6.52 0.96 9.07
N ILE A 32 6.47 2.01 9.89
CA ILE A 32 5.22 2.68 10.25
C ILE A 32 4.53 3.29 9.02
N VAL A 33 5.30 3.96 8.15
CA VAL A 33 4.77 4.52 6.91
C VAL A 33 4.26 3.41 5.99
N ALA A 34 5.02 2.31 5.85
CA ALA A 34 4.64 1.17 5.03
C ALA A 34 3.35 0.50 5.52
N LEU A 35 3.11 0.40 6.84
CA LEU A 35 1.86 -0.14 7.38
C LEU A 35 0.61 0.60 6.90
N ILE A 36 0.71 1.91 6.63
CA ILE A 36 -0.43 2.69 6.12
C ILE A 36 -0.52 2.63 4.60
N ILE A 37 0.61 2.70 3.89
CA ILE A 37 0.63 2.75 2.42
C ILE A 37 0.32 1.37 1.82
N THR A 38 0.82 0.29 2.42
CA THR A 38 0.69 -1.09 1.90
C THR A 38 -0.76 -1.53 1.70
N PRO A 39 -1.70 -1.38 2.67
CA PRO A 39 -3.09 -1.79 2.45
C PRO A 39 -3.78 -0.99 1.33
N ILE A 40 -3.39 0.27 1.12
CA ILE A 40 -3.94 1.10 0.03
C ILE A 40 -3.44 0.58 -1.33
N GLY A 41 -2.14 0.29 -1.42
CA GLY A 41 -1.54 -0.29 -2.64
C GLY A 41 -2.12 -1.67 -2.95
N ASP A 42 -2.24 -2.53 -1.94
CA ASP A 42 -2.82 -3.86 -2.08
C ASP A 42 -4.28 -3.81 -2.55
N PHE A 43 -5.07 -2.90 -1.98
CA PHE A 43 -6.45 -2.68 -2.42
C PHE A 43 -6.54 -2.25 -3.89
N LEU A 44 -5.65 -1.35 -4.33
CA LEU A 44 -5.60 -0.89 -5.71
C LEU A 44 -5.22 -2.02 -6.67
N VAL A 45 -4.24 -2.85 -6.29
CA VAL A 45 -3.85 -4.04 -7.06
C VAL A 45 -5.02 -5.01 -7.14
N GLN A 46 -5.71 -5.31 -6.04
CA GLN A 46 -6.88 -6.19 -6.04
C GLN A 46 -8.02 -5.65 -6.92
N LEU A 47 -8.20 -4.34 -6.98
CA LEU A 47 -9.22 -3.71 -7.83
C LEU A 47 -8.89 -3.87 -9.33
N ILE A 48 -7.63 -3.66 -9.71
CA ILE A 48 -7.18 -3.75 -11.11
C ILE A 48 -7.03 -5.21 -11.54
N ALA A 49 -6.49 -6.06 -10.66
CA ALA A 49 -6.17 -7.44 -10.94
C ALA A 49 -7.36 -8.39 -10.81
N ARG A 50 -8.55 -7.93 -10.39
CA ARG A 50 -9.78 -8.73 -10.50
C ARG A 50 -10.20 -8.77 -11.97
N PRO A 51 -10.02 -9.88 -12.70
CA PRO A 51 -10.65 -10.03 -14.01
C PRO A 51 -12.16 -9.92 -13.80
N SER A 52 -12.83 -9.06 -14.58
CA SER A 52 -14.29 -9.01 -14.58
C SER A 52 -14.82 -10.41 -14.86
N ARG A 53 -15.91 -10.81 -14.18
CA ARG A 53 -16.49 -12.16 -14.31
C ARG A 53 -16.75 -12.51 -15.78
N ASP A 54 -17.09 -11.52 -16.59
CA ASP A 54 -17.27 -11.63 -18.04
C ASP A 54 -16.02 -12.05 -18.81
N VAL A 55 -14.83 -11.60 -18.40
CA VAL A 55 -13.55 -11.97 -19.06
C VAL A 55 -13.22 -13.43 -18.76
N ARG A 56 -13.48 -13.88 -17.52
CA ARG A 56 -13.28 -15.27 -17.12
C ARG A 56 -14.26 -16.22 -17.81
N GLU A 57 -15.51 -15.80 -17.99
CA GLU A 57 -16.54 -16.58 -18.68
C GLU A 57 -16.28 -16.69 -20.20
N LYS A 58 -15.76 -15.63 -20.82
CA LYS A 58 -15.31 -15.67 -22.22
C LYS A 58 -14.11 -16.59 -22.43
N MET A 59 -13.10 -16.55 -21.55
CA MET A 59 -11.95 -17.46 -21.63
C MET A 59 -12.38 -18.93 -21.58
N ASN A 60 -13.29 -19.28 -20.66
CA ASN A 60 -13.77 -20.66 -20.52
C ASN A 60 -14.51 -21.17 -21.76
N ASN A 61 -15.22 -20.30 -22.48
CA ASN A 61 -15.91 -20.66 -23.73
C ASN A 61 -14.97 -20.81 -24.94
N LEU A 62 -13.77 -20.21 -24.90
CA LEU A 62 -12.77 -20.36 -25.97
C LEU A 62 -11.95 -21.65 -25.85
N ASP A 63 -11.79 -22.17 -24.63
CA ASP A 63 -11.05 -23.43 -24.39
C ASP A 63 -11.92 -24.68 -24.67
N ASP A 64 -13.24 -24.53 -24.80
CA ASP A 64 -14.22 -25.60 -25.06
C ASP A 64 -14.46 -25.88 -26.58
N TYR A 65 -13.68 -25.27 -27.48
CA TYR A 65 -13.78 -25.41 -28.95
C TYR A 65 -12.49 -25.94 -29.58
#